data_AF-L8JGF7-F1
#
_entry.id   AF-L8JGF7-F1
#
_cell.length_a   1.000
_cell.length_b   1.000
_cell.length_c   1.000
_cell.angle_alpha   90.00
_cell.angle_beta   90.00
_cell.angle_gamma   90.00
#
_symmetry.space_group_name_H-M   'P 1'
#
loop_
_entity.id
_entity.type
_entity.pdbx_description
1 polymer ?
#
loop_
_entity_poly.entity_id
_entity_poly.type
_entity_poly.pdbx_seq_one_letter_code
_entity_poly.pdbx_strand_id
1 'polypeptide(L)'
;MYNYTNYPTVDISYNVKSDINVTPSQLKSKDKHEQSPEESQPVQALDEQSSPQLISHQEVLDMFHITSKATIYKWRQTRGFPNPVTLMPLRWLRSAVEDWKEGIGGCGK
;
A
#
# COMPACT_ATOMS: atom_id res chain seq x y z
N MET A 1 4.26 -34.91 -33.72
CA MET A 1 3.50 -35.05 -32.45
C MET A 1 4.45 -35.66 -31.43
N TYR A 2 4.72 -34.97 -30.32
CA TYR A 2 5.60 -35.49 -29.27
C TYR A 2 4.80 -36.40 -28.33
N ASN A 3 5.33 -37.59 -28.02
CA ASN A 3 4.70 -38.57 -27.15
C ASN A 3 5.01 -38.23 -25.69
N TYR A 4 4.04 -37.65 -24.98
CA TYR A 4 4.13 -37.23 -23.57
C TYR A 4 3.87 -38.37 -22.57
N THR A 5 3.89 -39.63 -23.02
CA THR A 5 3.58 -40.80 -22.19
C THR A 5 4.82 -41.49 -21.61
N ASN A 6 6.03 -41.02 -21.94
CA ASN A 6 7.29 -41.58 -21.47
C ASN A 6 8.01 -40.60 -20.53
N TYR A 7 7.41 -40.37 -19.35
CA TYR A 7 8.08 -39.65 -18.27
C TYR A 7 8.64 -40.65 -17.26
N PRO A 8 9.94 -40.56 -16.92
CA PRO A 8 10.50 -41.37 -15.84
C PRO A 8 9.82 -40.96 -14.53
N THR A 9 9.17 -41.92 -13.86
CA THR A 9 8.63 -41.71 -12.52
C THR A 9 9.81 -41.73 -11.55
N VAL A 10 10.09 -40.60 -10.92
CA VAL A 10 11.14 -40.48 -9.89
C VAL A 10 10.47 -40.65 -8.54
N ASP A 11 10.89 -41.66 -7.79
CA ASP A 11 10.44 -41.88 -6.42
C ASP A 11 11.18 -40.91 -5.49
N ILE A 12 10.47 -39.88 -5.03
CA ILE A 12 11.03 -38.80 -4.20
C ILE A 12 10.57 -39.06 -2.76
N SER A 13 11.49 -39.51 -1.91
CA SER A 13 11.25 -39.56 -0.47
C SER A 13 11.69 -38.24 0.18
N TYR A 14 10.77 -37.60 0.89
CA TYR A 14 11.03 -36.39 1.66
C TYR A 14 11.11 -36.74 3.15
N ASN A 15 12.16 -36.29 3.82
CA ASN A 15 12.31 -36.44 5.26
C ASN A 15 11.77 -35.18 5.94
N VAL A 16 10.57 -35.26 6.52
CA VAL A 16 9.97 -34.17 7.28
C VAL A 16 10.67 -34.07 8.64
N LYS A 17 11.46 -33.02 8.83
CA LYS A 17 12.00 -32.67 10.15
C LYS A 17 10.95 -31.92 10.96
N SER A 18 10.37 -32.63 11.92
CA SER A 18 9.61 -32.18 13.10
C SER A 18 8.35 -31.34 12.89
N ASP A 19 7.35 -31.61 13.73
CA ASP A 19 6.08 -30.88 13.79
C ASP A 19 6.29 -29.40 14.09
N ILE A 20 5.88 -28.56 13.13
CA ILE A 20 5.87 -27.12 13.30
C ILE A 20 4.69 -26.78 14.21
N ASN A 21 4.96 -26.49 15.48
CA ASN A 21 3.95 -25.96 16.40
C ASN A 21 3.68 -24.50 16.04
N VAL A 22 2.82 -24.29 15.05
CA VAL A 22 2.33 -22.96 14.68
C VAL A 22 1.23 -22.57 15.66
N THR A 23 1.48 -21.60 16.53
CA THR A 23 0.43 -21.01 17.35
C THR A 23 -0.41 -20.09 16.46
N PRO A 24 -1.70 -20.36 16.19
CA PRO A 24 -2.53 -19.44 15.44
C PRO A 24 -2.71 -18.17 16.28
N SER A 25 -2.27 -17.03 15.75
CA SER A 25 -2.61 -15.74 16.32
C SER A 25 -4.12 -15.54 16.15
N GLN A 26 -4.83 -15.47 17.27
CA GLN A 26 -6.27 -15.18 17.28
C GLN A 26 -6.47 -13.73 16.86
N LEU A 27 -6.64 -13.51 15.55
CA LEU A 27 -7.11 -12.26 14.99
C LEU A 27 -8.53 -12.03 15.54
N LYS A 28 -8.65 -11.14 16.53
CA LYS A 28 -9.94 -10.71 17.06
C LYS A 28 -10.71 -9.99 15.96
N SER A 29 -11.64 -10.68 15.32
CA SER A 29 -12.71 -10.07 14.55
C SER A 29 -13.57 -9.23 15.50
N LYS A 30 -13.62 -7.92 15.27
CA LYS A 30 -14.68 -7.07 15.81
C LYS A 30 -15.15 -6.12 14.71
N ASP A 31 -15.98 -6.66 13.83
CA ASP A 31 -16.96 -5.86 13.13
C ASP A 31 -18.02 -5.43 14.14
N LYS A 32 -18.21 -4.11 14.31
CA LYS A 32 -19.50 -3.42 14.21
C LYS A 32 -19.28 -1.91 14.06
N HIS A 33 -19.81 -1.43 12.94
CA HIS A 33 -20.03 -0.06 12.51
C HIS A 33 -21.02 0.64 13.46
N GLU A 34 -20.80 1.93 13.80
CA GLU A 34 -21.75 3.05 13.67
C GLU A 34 -21.44 4.26 14.58
N GLN A 35 -21.51 5.44 13.94
CA GLN A 35 -21.79 6.79 14.42
C GLN A 35 -20.70 7.73 15.03
N SER A 36 -20.50 8.81 14.28
CA SER A 36 -20.45 10.23 14.68
C SER A 36 -19.10 10.89 15.02
N PRO A 37 -18.98 12.21 14.75
CA PRO A 37 -17.71 12.90 14.57
C PRO A 37 -17.19 13.42 15.90
N GLU A 38 -15.95 13.08 16.25
CA GLU A 38 -15.24 13.83 17.28
C GLU A 38 -13.75 13.88 16.99
N GLU A 39 -13.35 15.08 16.61
CA GLU A 39 -12.05 15.69 16.70
C GLU A 39 -11.42 15.45 18.09
N SER A 40 -10.33 14.69 18.17
CA SER A 40 -9.31 14.75 19.24
C SER A 40 -8.13 13.81 18.93
N GLN A 41 -6.92 14.38 18.95
CA GLN A 41 -5.60 13.80 18.59
C GLN A 41 -5.10 12.75 19.64
N PRO A 42 -3.79 12.41 19.79
CA PRO A 42 -2.63 12.29 18.87
C PRO A 42 -1.84 10.98 19.10
N VAL A 43 -1.56 10.17 18.08
CA VAL A 43 -0.72 8.95 18.21
C VAL A 43 -0.30 8.48 16.80
N GLN A 44 0.92 8.14 16.42
CA GLN A 44 2.26 8.06 17.00
C GLN A 44 3.23 7.73 15.84
N ALA A 45 4.53 7.90 16.09
CA ALA A 45 5.67 7.32 15.37
C ALA A 45 6.16 8.02 14.08
N LEU A 46 7.00 9.05 14.28
CA LEU A 46 8.41 9.00 13.88
C LEU A 46 8.69 8.44 12.46
N ASP A 47 8.35 9.19 11.41
CA ASP A 47 9.02 9.07 10.11
C ASP A 47 10.22 10.03 10.13
N GLU A 48 11.28 9.58 10.81
CA GLU A 48 12.56 10.28 10.83
C GLU A 48 13.09 10.30 9.38
N GLN A 49 13.03 11.50 8.78
CA GLN A 49 13.47 11.87 7.43
C GLN A 49 12.42 11.78 6.31
N SER A 50 11.27 12.43 6.49
CA SER A 50 10.65 13.19 5.39
C SER A 50 11.65 14.27 4.96
N SER A 51 12.51 13.92 4.01
CA SER A 51 13.32 14.92 3.31
C SER A 51 12.33 15.92 2.71
N PRO A 52 12.51 17.24 2.85
CA PRO A 52 11.51 18.24 2.46
C PRO A 52 11.04 18.12 1.00
N GLN A 53 11.77 17.38 0.18
CA GLN A 53 11.47 17.11 -1.23
C GLN A 53 10.71 15.79 -1.47
N LEU A 54 10.81 14.77 -0.60
CA LEU A 54 10.22 13.45 -0.81
C LEU A 54 9.17 13.15 0.25
N ILE A 55 7.92 13.03 -0.19
CA ILE A 55 6.78 12.71 0.68
C ILE A 55 6.41 11.24 0.56
N SER A 56 6.04 10.66 1.70
CA SER A 56 5.54 9.30 1.83
C SER A 56 4.09 9.20 1.37
N HIS A 57 3.60 7.97 1.25
CA HIS A 57 2.20 7.71 0.91
C HIS A 57 1.22 8.34 1.92
N GLN A 58 1.54 8.30 3.21
CA GLN A 58 0.66 8.85 4.25
C GLN A 58 0.59 10.37 4.17
N GLU A 59 1.71 11.04 3.91
CA GLU A 59 1.73 12.50 3.70
C GLU A 59 0.95 12.91 2.45
N VAL A 60 1.04 12.14 1.35
CA VAL A 60 0.21 12.39 0.17
C VAL A 60 -1.27 12.31 0.54
N LEU A 61 -1.68 11.26 1.26
CA LEU A 61 -3.07 11.12 1.71
C LEU A 61 -3.54 12.31 2.56
N ASP A 62 -2.70 12.73 3.50
CA ASP A 62 -2.96 13.87 4.39
C ASP A 62 -3.09 15.20 3.61
N MET A 63 -2.21 15.46 2.63
CA MET A 63 -2.23 16.66 1.79
C MET A 63 -3.52 16.88 0.99
N PHE A 64 -4.20 15.78 0.66
CA PHE A 64 -5.47 15.79 -0.08
C PHE A 64 -6.67 15.51 0.82
N HIS A 65 -6.47 15.36 2.14
CA HIS A 65 -7.49 14.97 3.11
C HIS A 65 -8.29 13.72 2.68
N ILE A 66 -7.62 12.75 2.08
CA ILE A 66 -8.20 11.47 1.67
C ILE A 66 -7.62 10.35 2.51
N THR A 67 -8.43 9.33 2.78
CA THR A 67 -7.99 8.17 3.57
C THR A 67 -7.66 6.96 2.70
N SER A 68 -8.08 6.96 1.43
CA SER A 68 -8.02 5.79 0.56
C SER A 68 -6.85 5.81 -0.40
N LYS A 69 -5.96 4.81 -0.26
CA LYS A 69 -4.86 4.54 -1.20
C LYS A 69 -5.36 4.31 -2.63
N ALA A 70 -6.54 3.70 -2.75
CA ALA A 70 -7.20 3.42 -4.04
C ALA A 70 -7.43 4.69 -4.86
N THR A 71 -7.70 5.81 -4.19
CA THR A 71 -7.92 7.11 -4.83
C THR A 71 -6.68 7.55 -5.60
N ILE A 72 -5.49 7.41 -5.02
CA ILE A 72 -4.22 7.74 -5.68
C ILE A 72 -4.00 6.84 -6.91
N TYR A 73 -4.28 5.54 -6.82
CA TYR A 73 -4.19 4.64 -7.98
C TYR A 73 -5.17 5.02 -9.09
N LYS A 74 -6.41 5.39 -8.74
CA LYS A 74 -7.39 5.92 -9.71
C LYS A 74 -6.91 7.21 -10.36
N TRP A 75 -6.32 8.13 -9.61
CA TRP A 75 -5.78 9.38 -10.17
C TRP A 75 -4.61 9.12 -11.11
N ARG A 76 -3.77 8.12 -10.85
CA ARG A 76 -2.72 7.71 -11.79
C ARG A 76 -3.30 7.22 -13.13
N GLN A 77 -4.43 6.51 -13.09
CA GLN A 77 -5.08 5.99 -14.30
C GLN A 77 -5.89 7.03 -15.07
N THR A 78 -6.56 7.95 -14.36
CA THR A 78 -7.58 8.84 -14.95
C THR A 78 -7.14 10.29 -15.09
N ARG A 79 -6.24 10.76 -14.23
CA ARG A 79 -5.86 12.18 -14.12
C ARG A 79 -4.35 12.43 -14.22
N GLY A 80 -3.57 11.40 -14.57
CA GLY A 80 -2.12 11.52 -14.75
C GLY A 80 -1.36 11.89 -13.47
N PHE A 81 -1.79 11.39 -12.31
CA PHE A 81 -1.08 11.66 -11.03
C PHE A 81 0.40 11.27 -11.12
N PRO A 82 1.31 12.06 -10.52
CA PRO A 82 2.76 11.84 -10.63
C PRO A 82 3.19 10.43 -10.21
N ASN A 83 4.17 9.90 -10.95
CA ASN A 83 4.78 8.63 -10.61
C ASN A 83 5.67 8.77 -9.36
N PRO A 84 5.73 7.73 -8.52
CA PRO A 84 6.61 7.72 -7.37
C PRO A 84 8.08 7.72 -7.83
N VAL A 85 8.93 8.43 -7.09
CA VAL A 85 10.38 8.50 -7.29
C VAL A 85 11.05 7.20 -6.85
N THR A 86 10.61 6.64 -5.73
CA THR A 86 11.10 5.35 -5.21
C THR A 86 9.95 4.36 -5.13
N LEU A 87 10.21 3.10 -5.48
CA LEU A 87 9.20 2.04 -5.45
C LEU A 87 9.11 1.34 -4.09
N MET A 88 10.20 1.28 -3.33
CA MET A 88 10.26 0.67 -1.99
C MET A 88 11.23 1.43 -1.05
N PRO A 89 10.73 2.18 -0.04
CA PRO A 89 9.33 2.54 0.18
C PRO A 89 8.81 3.48 -0.92
N LEU A 90 7.49 3.48 -1.12
CA LEU A 90 6.85 4.30 -2.14
C LEU A 90 6.91 5.78 -1.74
N ARG A 91 7.66 6.59 -2.48
CA ARG A 91 7.81 8.05 -2.20
C ARG A 91 7.55 8.87 -3.44
N TRP A 92 7.01 10.07 -3.26
CA TRP A 92 6.74 11.03 -4.32
C TRP A 92 7.52 12.31 -4.08
N LEU A 93 7.75 13.07 -5.15
CA LEU A 93 8.34 14.39 -5.05
C LEU A 93 7.26 15.38 -4.63
N ARG A 94 7.47 16.10 -3.52
CA ARG A 94 6.49 17.03 -2.94
C ARG A 94 6.05 18.07 -3.95
N SER A 95 7.00 18.72 -4.62
CA SER A 95 6.71 19.75 -5.62
C SER A 95 5.88 19.22 -6.79
N ALA A 96 6.10 17.98 -7.23
CA ALA A 96 5.30 17.39 -8.32
C ALA A 96 3.85 17.10 -7.87
N VAL A 97 3.66 16.74 -6.60
CA VAL A 97 2.33 16.49 -6.03
C VAL A 97 1.59 17.80 -5.76
N GLU A 98 2.28 18.84 -5.28
CA GLU A 98 1.72 20.20 -5.08
C GLU A 98 1.37 20.86 -6.42
N ASP A 99 2.24 20.80 -7.42
CA ASP A 99 1.98 21.33 -8.76
C ASP A 99 0.77 20.63 -9.42
N TRP A 100 0.71 19.30 -9.31
CA TRP A 100 -0.46 18.55 -9.76
C TRP A 100 -1.73 18.93 -9.00
N LYS A 101 -1.63 19.18 -7.68
CA LYS A 101 -2.76 19.65 -6.86
C LYS A 101 -3.26 21.01 -7.33
N GLU A 102 -2.36 21.93 -7.69
CA GLU A 102 -2.71 23.26 -8.16
C GLU A 102 -3.30 23.26 -9.59
N GLY A 103 -2.78 22.41 -10.48
CA GLY A 103 -3.22 22.35 -11.88
C GLY A 103 -4.45 21.47 -12.16
N ILE A 104 -4.50 20.27 -11.59
CA ILE A 104 -5.47 19.20 -11.97
C ILE A 104 -6.21 18.62 -10.75
N GLY A 105 -5.57 18.63 -9.58
CA GLY A 105 -6.01 17.95 -8.36
C GLY A 105 -6.99 18.76 -7.49
N GLY A 106 -7.04 20.08 -7.64
CA GLY A 106 -8.15 20.89 -7.14
C GLY A 106 -9.40 20.52 -7.93
N CYS A 107 -10.50 20.18 -7.23
CA CYS A 107 -11.81 20.00 -7.85
C CYS A 107 -12.00 21.01 -8.99
N GLY A 108 -12.20 20.48 -10.20
CA GLY A 108 -12.34 21.30 -11.40
C GLY A 108 -13.31 22.46 -11.17
N LYS A 109 -12.92 23.62 -11.67
CA LYS A 109 -13.89 24.67 -11.99
C LYS A 109 -14.91 24.16 -13.00
#